data_AF-A0A7X1GMW7-F1
#
_entry.id   AF-A0A7X1GMW7-F1
#
_cell.length_a   1.000
_cell.length_b   1.000
_cell.length_c   1.000
_cell.angle_alpha   90.00
_cell.angle_beta   90.00
_cell.angle_gamma   90.00
#
_symmetry.space_group_name_H-M   'P 1'
#
loop_
_entity.id
_entity.type
_entity.pdbx_description
1 polymer ?
#
loop_
_entity_poly.entity_id
_entity_poly.type
_entity_poly.pdbx_seq_one_letter_code
_entity_poly.pdbx_strand_id
1 'polypeptide(L)'
;MHVDLYGTLSEKEFVAAIFSSLSQIESKVERLVSLLKNTVRNIKLGWSIDPISGAPSGISVSFDSGYNEIMLDNIMGLLDRLSQKQKLVVVFDEFQEIANYGQRGFEKRLRKNIQLHQNICYIFCGSQRHILNDIFNNKNRAFYKLAAYYPINKIETSYYFSWAKKLFSKKNIEFEPGIIKDVIFRCENHPMYVQQFLYFLWDEPEISPETLNKIEFKILQRHY
;
A
#
# COMPACT_ATOMS: atom_id res chain seq x y z
N MET A 1 10.57 -4.16 -0.27
CA MET A 1 9.53 -5.08 0.24
C MET A 1 8.34 -4.25 0.64
N HIS A 2 7.23 -4.39 -0.07
CA HIS A 2 5.94 -3.82 0.28
C HIS A 2 5.14 -4.84 1.07
N VAL A 3 4.57 -4.41 2.19
CA VAL A 3 3.75 -5.22 3.10
C VAL A 3 2.41 -4.53 3.21
N ASP A 4 1.37 -5.15 2.65
CA ASP A 4 0.00 -4.69 2.78
C ASP A 4 -0.59 -5.21 4.10
N LEU A 5 -1.05 -4.29 4.95
CA LEU A 5 -1.69 -4.60 6.23
C LEU A 5 -3.21 -4.43 6.19
N TYR A 6 -3.79 -4.09 5.03
CA TYR A 6 -5.21 -3.87 4.89
C TYR A 6 -6.03 -5.09 5.38
N GLY A 7 -6.98 -4.84 6.26
CA GLY A 7 -7.85 -5.87 6.83
C GLY A 7 -7.21 -6.80 7.85
N THR A 8 -5.96 -6.55 8.25
CA THR A 8 -5.33 -7.29 9.36
C THR A 8 -5.93 -6.84 10.70
N LEU A 9 -6.23 -7.79 11.59
CA LEU A 9 -6.91 -7.56 12.87
C LEU A 9 -6.06 -7.98 14.07
N SER A 10 -4.90 -8.58 13.84
CA SER A 10 -4.05 -9.12 14.90
C SER A 10 -2.57 -9.10 14.56
N GLU A 11 -1.74 -9.13 15.61
CA GLU A 11 -0.30 -9.32 15.48
C GLU A 11 0.07 -10.59 14.68
N LYS A 12 -0.72 -11.65 14.80
CA LYS A 12 -0.53 -12.89 14.03
C LYS A 12 -0.66 -12.63 12.54
N GLU A 13 -1.65 -11.85 12.13
CA GLU A 13 -1.89 -11.49 10.73
C GLU A 13 -0.84 -10.51 10.21
N PHE A 14 -0.40 -9.56 11.04
CA PHE A 14 0.74 -8.69 10.74
C PHE A 14 2.00 -9.49 10.43
N VAL A 15 2.33 -10.46 11.30
CA VAL A 15 3.49 -11.34 11.09
C VAL A 15 3.32 -12.19 9.83
N ALA A 16 2.12 -12.71 9.57
CA ALA A 16 1.81 -13.44 8.34
C ALA A 16 2.02 -12.57 7.08
N ALA A 17 1.56 -11.32 7.09
CA ALA A 17 1.73 -10.37 5.99
C ALA A 17 3.20 -10.10 5.66
N ILE A 18 4.06 -9.96 6.69
CA ILE A 18 5.51 -9.82 6.47
C ILE A 18 6.07 -11.10 5.84
N PHE A 19 5.73 -12.27 6.35
CA PHE A 19 6.22 -13.52 5.80
C PHE A 19 5.81 -13.72 4.34
N SER A 20 4.56 -13.42 3.99
CA SER A 20 4.06 -13.47 2.62
C SER A 20 4.82 -12.51 1.69
N SER A 21 5.28 -11.37 2.22
CA SER A 21 6.01 -10.35 1.46
C SER A 21 7.50 -10.67 1.25
N LEU A 22 8.06 -11.67 1.96
CA LEU A 22 9.46 -12.07 1.81
C LEU A 22 9.80 -12.63 0.42
N SER A 23 8.81 -13.12 -0.34
CA SER A 23 8.98 -13.55 -1.74
C SER A 23 9.48 -12.43 -2.65
N GLN A 24 9.25 -11.18 -2.28
CA GLN A 24 9.77 -10.01 -3.00
C GLN A 24 11.28 -9.81 -2.80
N ILE A 25 11.87 -10.40 -1.76
CA ILE A 25 13.31 -10.34 -1.47
C ILE A 25 14.01 -11.62 -1.97
N GLU A 26 13.42 -12.78 -1.72
CA GLU A 26 13.95 -14.08 -2.14
C GLU A 26 12.90 -14.81 -3.00
N SER A 27 13.15 -14.85 -4.31
CA SER A 27 12.26 -15.47 -5.29
C SER A 27 12.39 -17.00 -5.33
N LYS A 28 13.47 -17.58 -4.80
CA LYS A 28 13.63 -19.04 -4.78
C LYS A 28 12.83 -19.65 -3.65
N VAL A 29 11.83 -20.44 -4.03
CA VAL A 29 10.92 -21.16 -3.14
C VAL A 29 11.66 -21.96 -2.06
N GLU A 30 12.69 -22.73 -2.43
CA GLU A 30 13.40 -23.58 -1.47
C GLU A 30 14.12 -22.75 -0.40
N ARG A 31 14.73 -21.64 -0.82
CA ARG A 31 15.41 -20.71 0.09
C ARG A 31 14.39 -20.01 0.99
N LEU A 32 13.29 -19.54 0.42
CA LEU A 32 12.22 -18.90 1.18
C LEU A 32 11.66 -19.86 2.24
N VAL A 33 11.31 -21.09 1.85
CA VAL A 33 10.88 -22.14 2.79
C VAL A 33 11.93 -22.40 3.87
N SER A 34 13.23 -22.43 3.52
CA SER A 34 14.29 -22.59 4.51
C SER A 34 14.37 -21.44 5.50
N LEU A 35 14.22 -20.19 5.04
CA LEU A 35 14.20 -19.00 5.90
C LEU A 35 13.00 -19.05 6.86
N LEU A 36 11.82 -19.43 6.34
CA LEU A 36 10.58 -19.55 7.11
C LEU A 36 10.70 -20.62 8.20
N LYS A 37 11.12 -21.83 7.85
CA LYS A 37 11.28 -22.96 8.79
C LYS A 37 12.35 -22.68 9.86
N ASN A 38 13.43 -21.99 9.50
CA ASN A 38 14.48 -21.61 10.45
C ASN A 38 14.04 -20.48 11.39
N THR A 39 13.01 -19.74 11.03
CA THR A 39 12.50 -18.60 11.81
C THR A 39 11.34 -19.03 12.72
N VAL A 40 10.50 -19.99 12.29
CA VAL A 40 9.33 -20.46 13.03
C VAL A 40 9.16 -21.97 12.90
N ARG A 41 9.04 -22.67 14.05
CA ARG A 41 8.96 -24.14 14.11
C ARG A 41 7.59 -24.71 13.68
N ASN A 42 6.52 -23.92 13.72
CA ASN A 42 5.13 -24.35 13.51
C ASN A 42 4.36 -23.46 12.50
N ILE A 43 4.89 -23.35 11.27
CA ILE A 43 4.31 -22.55 10.19
C ILE A 43 3.61 -23.44 9.15
N LYS A 44 2.38 -23.12 8.76
CA LYS A 44 1.67 -23.75 7.64
C LYS A 44 1.78 -22.85 6.42
N LEU A 45 2.39 -23.38 5.36
CA LEU A 45 2.58 -22.68 4.10
C LEU A 45 1.52 -23.14 3.10
N GLY A 46 0.77 -22.18 2.58
CA GLY A 46 -0.05 -22.34 1.39
C GLY A 46 0.59 -21.65 0.19
N TRP A 47 0.21 -22.06 -1.01
CA TRP A 47 0.69 -21.48 -2.25
C TRP A 47 -0.48 -20.80 -2.95
N SER A 48 -0.30 -19.53 -3.31
CA SER A 48 -1.18 -18.86 -4.26
C SER A 48 -0.63 -19.10 -5.65
N ILE A 49 -1.48 -19.56 -6.55
CA ILE A 49 -1.15 -19.78 -7.96
C ILE A 49 -1.78 -18.64 -8.74
N ASP A 50 -1.01 -18.02 -9.64
CA ASP A 50 -1.54 -17.06 -10.59
C ASP A 50 -2.56 -17.77 -11.51
N PRO A 51 -3.83 -17.33 -11.54
CA PRO A 51 -4.85 -17.95 -12.38
C PRO A 51 -4.57 -17.82 -13.88
N ILE A 52 -3.69 -16.90 -14.31
CA ILE A 52 -3.32 -16.68 -15.71
C ILE A 52 -2.12 -17.53 -16.10
N SER A 53 -1.05 -17.53 -15.28
CA SER A 53 0.22 -18.18 -15.63
C SER A 53 0.39 -19.60 -15.05
N GLY A 54 -0.45 -20.01 -14.09
CA GLY A 54 -0.31 -21.30 -13.40
C GLY A 54 0.95 -21.40 -12.52
N ALA A 55 1.73 -20.33 -12.42
CA ALA A 55 2.93 -20.26 -11.61
C ALA A 55 2.58 -19.89 -10.16
N PRO A 56 3.39 -20.31 -9.17
CA PRO A 56 3.28 -19.80 -7.81
C PRO A 56 3.46 -18.28 -7.82
N SER A 57 2.40 -17.53 -7.53
CA SER A 57 2.40 -16.07 -7.47
C SER A 57 2.72 -15.54 -6.06
N GLY A 58 2.57 -16.38 -5.04
CA GLY A 58 2.84 -15.98 -3.67
C GLY A 58 2.79 -17.15 -2.68
N ILE A 59 3.31 -16.88 -1.50
CA ILE A 59 3.18 -17.77 -0.33
C ILE A 59 2.11 -17.17 0.57
N SER A 60 1.08 -17.95 0.87
CA SER A 60 0.18 -17.65 1.99
C SER A 60 0.74 -18.31 3.23
N VAL A 61 0.95 -17.52 4.28
CA VAL A 61 1.43 -18.04 5.56
C VAL A 61 0.29 -18.05 6.55
N SER A 62 0.04 -19.21 7.15
CA SER A 62 -0.88 -19.36 8.27
C SER A 62 -0.15 -20.02 9.44
N PHE A 63 -0.54 -19.64 10.65
CA PHE A 63 -0.02 -20.27 11.86
C PHE A 63 -1.08 -21.17 12.47
N ASP A 64 -0.64 -22.30 13.01
CA ASP A 64 -1.50 -23.12 13.86
C ASP A 64 -1.80 -22.42 15.20
N SER A 65 -2.43 -23.11 16.16
CA SER A 65 -2.68 -22.64 17.53
C SER A 65 -1.43 -22.24 18.34
N GLY A 66 -0.23 -22.46 17.81
CA GLY A 66 1.06 -22.17 18.44
C GLY A 66 1.67 -20.78 18.16
N TYR A 67 0.88 -19.78 17.77
CA TYR A 67 1.38 -18.40 17.68
C TYR A 67 1.79 -17.89 19.06
N ASN A 68 2.98 -17.29 19.18
CA ASN A 68 3.44 -16.64 20.40
C ASN A 68 4.09 -15.28 20.09
N GLU A 69 4.20 -14.41 21.09
CA GLU A 69 4.73 -13.04 20.91
C GLU A 69 6.19 -13.00 20.42
N ILE A 70 6.96 -14.08 20.64
CA ILE A 70 8.34 -14.23 20.15
C ILE A 70 8.38 -14.22 18.62
N MET A 71 7.28 -14.58 17.96
CA MET A 71 7.22 -14.67 16.51
C MET A 71 7.44 -13.32 15.82
N LEU A 72 7.02 -12.22 16.46
CA LEU A 72 7.33 -10.87 16.00
C LEU A 72 8.85 -10.61 16.02
N ASP A 73 9.51 -10.89 17.14
CA ASP A 73 10.97 -10.71 17.26
C ASP A 73 11.72 -11.61 16.28
N ASN A 74 11.25 -12.83 16.03
CA ASN A 74 11.85 -13.74 15.07
C ASN A 74 11.79 -13.22 13.63
N ILE A 75 10.61 -12.74 13.19
CA ILE A 75 10.47 -12.21 11.82
C ILE A 75 11.23 -10.89 11.65
N MET A 76 11.22 -10.03 12.66
CA MET A 76 11.98 -8.78 12.63
C MET A 76 13.49 -9.05 12.60
N GLY A 77 13.97 -10.01 13.41
CA GLY A 77 15.36 -10.46 13.37
C GLY A 77 15.75 -11.13 12.05
N LEU A 78 14.80 -11.78 11.36
CA LEU A 78 15.03 -12.27 10.00
C LEU A 78 15.24 -11.11 9.03
N LEU A 79 14.40 -10.06 9.08
CA LEU A 79 14.58 -8.87 8.25
C LEU A 79 15.93 -8.21 8.50
N ASP A 80 16.35 -8.10 9.77
CA ASP A 80 17.68 -7.55 10.10
C ASP A 80 18.80 -8.39 9.48
N ARG A 81 18.78 -9.72 9.63
CA ARG A 81 19.77 -10.63 9.01
C ARG A 81 19.80 -10.51 7.48
N LEU A 82 18.65 -10.36 6.83
CA LEU A 82 18.58 -10.13 5.39
C LEU A 82 19.18 -8.77 5.03
N SER A 83 18.94 -7.76 5.86
CA SER A 83 19.46 -6.40 5.66
C SER A 83 20.98 -6.29 5.74
N GLN A 84 21.64 -7.22 6.44
CA GLN A 84 23.10 -7.30 6.50
C GLN A 84 23.72 -7.78 5.17
N LYS A 85 22.97 -8.47 4.33
CA LYS A 85 23.43 -8.94 3.00
C LYS A 85 23.12 -7.94 1.89
N GLN A 86 21.99 -7.23 2.01
CA GLN A 86 21.56 -6.20 1.07
C GLN A 86 20.72 -5.16 1.81
N LYS A 87 20.91 -3.88 1.53
CA LYS A 87 20.07 -2.82 2.13
C LYS A 87 18.59 -3.06 1.79
N LEU A 88 17.72 -2.92 2.77
CA LEU A 88 16.27 -3.12 2.57
C LEU A 88 15.51 -1.81 2.70
N VAL A 89 14.47 -1.70 1.87
CA VAL A 89 13.38 -0.75 2.07
C VAL A 89 12.13 -1.57 2.37
N VAL A 90 11.52 -1.33 3.53
CA VAL A 90 10.28 -1.97 3.96
C VAL A 90 9.19 -0.91 3.98
N VAL A 91 8.17 -1.09 3.16
CA VAL A 91 6.99 -0.24 3.10
C VAL A 91 5.86 -0.99 3.81
N PHE A 92 5.36 -0.46 4.91
CA PHE A 92 4.13 -0.92 5.54
C PHE A 92 2.98 -0.05 5.05
N ASP A 93 2.12 -0.64 4.23
CA ASP A 93 0.92 0.00 3.70
C ASP A 93 -0.27 -0.25 4.62
N GLU A 94 -1.20 0.71 4.65
CA GLU A 94 -2.31 0.75 5.61
C GLU A 94 -1.86 0.55 7.08
N PHE A 95 -0.74 1.16 7.46
CA PHE A 95 -0.12 0.96 8.78
C PHE A 95 -1.00 1.36 9.96
N GLN A 96 -2.05 2.16 9.74
CA GLN A 96 -3.00 2.48 10.81
C GLN A 96 -3.71 1.23 11.39
N GLU A 97 -3.77 0.11 10.65
CA GLU A 97 -4.48 -1.10 11.11
C GLU A 97 -3.94 -1.63 12.43
N ILE A 98 -2.65 -1.39 12.73
CA ILE A 98 -2.04 -1.79 14.00
C ILE A 98 -2.72 -1.17 15.23
N ALA A 99 -3.38 -0.02 15.06
CA ALA A 99 -4.08 0.66 16.14
C ALA A 99 -5.29 -0.15 16.63
N ASN A 100 -5.81 -1.05 15.80
CA ASN A 100 -6.98 -1.89 16.09
C ASN A 100 -6.60 -3.25 16.69
N TYR A 101 -5.31 -3.58 16.77
CA TYR A 101 -4.87 -4.87 17.27
C TYR A 101 -5.10 -5.01 18.77
N GLY A 102 -5.76 -6.10 19.19
CA GLY A 102 -6.07 -6.36 20.59
C GLY A 102 -4.87 -6.77 21.46
N GLN A 103 -3.71 -7.08 20.85
CA GLN A 103 -2.53 -7.56 21.55
C GLN A 103 -1.83 -6.42 22.32
N ARG A 104 -1.81 -6.53 23.65
CA ARG A 104 -1.16 -5.53 24.51
C ARG A 104 0.33 -5.44 24.20
N GLY A 105 0.81 -4.19 24.06
CA GLY A 105 2.23 -3.91 23.90
C GLY A 105 2.81 -4.19 22.52
N PHE A 106 1.99 -4.61 21.54
CA PHE A 106 2.43 -4.88 20.17
C PHE A 106 3.26 -3.74 19.59
N GLU A 107 2.75 -2.50 19.60
CA GLU A 107 3.45 -1.36 19.05
C GLU A 107 4.81 -1.11 19.71
N LYS A 108 4.93 -1.35 21.03
CA LYS A 108 6.18 -1.17 21.77
C LYS A 108 7.22 -2.21 21.34
N ARG A 109 6.80 -3.48 21.17
CA ARG A 109 7.68 -4.54 20.67
C ARG A 109 8.09 -4.29 19.22
N LEU A 110 7.15 -3.88 18.36
CA LEU A 110 7.44 -3.56 16.98
C LEU A 110 8.44 -2.40 16.87
N ARG A 111 8.21 -1.30 17.60
CA ARG A 111 9.15 -0.17 17.66
C ARG A 111 10.52 -0.60 18.14
N LYS A 112 10.60 -1.42 19.20
CA LYS A 112 11.87 -1.91 19.76
C LYS A 112 12.72 -2.59 18.69
N ASN A 113 12.12 -3.38 17.80
CA ASN A 113 12.83 -4.00 16.70
C ASN A 113 13.24 -2.96 15.64
N ILE A 114 12.29 -2.17 15.16
CA ILE A 114 12.50 -1.18 14.09
C ILE A 114 13.66 -0.22 14.42
N GLN A 115 13.71 0.30 15.65
CA GLN A 115 14.74 1.26 16.05
C GLN A 115 16.17 0.66 16.14
N LEU A 116 16.29 -0.66 16.26
CA LEU A 116 17.58 -1.35 16.33
C LEU A 116 18.14 -1.66 14.93
N HIS A 117 17.28 -1.78 13.92
CA HIS A 117 17.68 -2.13 12.56
C HIS A 117 18.43 -0.96 11.90
N GLN A 118 19.69 -1.17 11.54
CA GLN A 118 20.56 -0.13 10.98
C GLN A 118 20.56 -0.09 9.44
N ASN A 119 20.23 -1.20 8.79
CA ASN A 119 20.32 -1.36 7.32
C ASN A 119 18.95 -1.46 6.64
N ILE A 120 17.90 -0.98 7.33
CA ILE A 120 16.52 -0.99 6.84
C ILE A 120 15.94 0.42 6.88
N CYS A 121 15.48 0.90 5.73
CA CYS A 121 14.64 2.08 5.65
C CYS A 121 13.17 1.66 5.75
N TYR A 122 12.44 2.25 6.71
CA TYR A 122 11.01 2.00 6.89
C TYR A 122 10.18 3.15 6.35
N ILE A 123 9.17 2.82 5.55
CA ILE A 123 8.14 3.75 5.08
C ILE A 123 6.81 3.25 5.65
N PHE A 124 6.06 4.14 6.27
CA PHE A 124 4.73 3.87 6.81
C PHE A 124 3.72 4.73 6.06
N CYS A 125 2.76 4.11 5.40
CA CYS A 125 1.70 4.80 4.66
C CYS A 125 0.33 4.23 5.02
N GLY A 126 -0.73 4.94 4.61
CA GLY A 126 -2.10 4.55 4.89
C GLY A 126 -3.12 5.61 4.53
N SER A 127 -4.33 5.16 4.25
CA SER A 127 -5.46 6.01 3.83
C SER A 127 -6.02 6.86 4.98
N GLN A 128 -6.02 6.35 6.20
CA GLN A 128 -6.58 7.04 7.37
C GLN A 128 -5.55 7.98 8.03
N ARG A 129 -5.34 9.13 7.38
CA ARG A 129 -4.34 10.15 7.79
C ARG A 129 -4.41 10.55 9.26
N HIS A 130 -5.60 10.64 9.84
CA HIS A 130 -5.78 11.06 11.23
C HIS A 130 -5.23 10.03 12.23
N ILE A 131 -5.46 8.73 12.01
CA ILE A 131 -4.92 7.66 12.86
C ILE A 131 -3.41 7.56 12.67
N LEU A 132 -2.94 7.58 11.42
CA LEU A 132 -1.51 7.55 11.14
C LEU A 132 -0.79 8.73 11.82
N ASN A 133 -1.39 9.92 11.77
CA ASN A 133 -0.88 11.10 12.46
C ASN A 133 -0.84 10.90 13.99
N ASP A 134 -1.88 10.32 14.60
CA ASP A 134 -1.88 10.01 16.03
C ASP A 134 -0.74 9.04 16.41
N ILE A 135 -0.55 7.97 15.65
CA ILE A 135 0.50 6.96 15.88
C ILE A 135 1.90 7.59 16.01
N PHE A 136 2.23 8.54 15.13
CA PHE A 136 3.57 9.13 15.07
C PHE A 136 3.74 10.45 15.85
N ASN A 137 2.66 11.20 16.11
CA ASN A 137 2.74 12.52 16.74
C ASN A 137 2.17 12.59 18.16
N ASN A 138 1.55 11.52 18.67
CA ASN A 138 1.07 11.46 20.05
C ASN A 138 2.14 10.89 21.00
N LYS A 139 2.52 11.67 22.02
CA LYS A 139 3.52 11.28 23.05
C LYS A 139 3.18 10.01 23.83
N ASN A 140 1.91 9.60 23.84
CA ASN A 140 1.44 8.41 24.55
C ASN A 140 1.51 7.14 23.69
N ARG A 141 1.76 7.26 22.37
CA ARG A 141 1.88 6.13 21.44
C ARG A 141 3.31 5.65 21.36
N ALA A 142 3.50 4.36 21.06
CA ALA A 142 4.84 3.80 21.01
C ALA A 142 5.67 4.46 19.91
N PHE A 143 5.09 4.79 18.76
CA PHE A 143 5.76 5.30 17.57
C PHE A 143 6.05 6.81 17.58
N TYR A 144 5.82 7.50 18.70
CA TYR A 144 6.08 8.94 18.82
C TYR A 144 7.47 9.34 18.30
N LYS A 145 7.52 10.24 17.31
CA LYS A 145 8.75 10.75 16.67
C LYS A 145 9.68 9.67 16.07
N LEU A 146 9.18 8.47 15.76
CA LEU A 146 10.01 7.43 15.13
C LEU A 146 10.29 7.72 13.65
N ALA A 147 9.37 8.38 12.95
CA ALA A 147 9.47 8.65 11.52
C ALA A 147 9.24 10.13 11.22
N ALA A 148 9.79 10.60 10.10
CA ALA A 148 9.52 11.93 9.58
C ALA A 148 8.17 11.95 8.84
N TYR A 149 7.38 12.99 9.06
CA TYR A 149 6.11 13.19 8.36
C TYR A 149 6.36 13.72 6.93
N TYR A 150 5.79 13.05 5.93
CA TYR A 150 5.87 13.46 4.53
C TYR A 150 4.46 13.51 3.92
N PRO A 151 3.81 14.68 3.87
CA PRO A 151 2.49 14.82 3.28
C PRO A 151 2.54 14.70 1.75
N ILE A 152 1.68 13.84 1.19
CA ILE A 152 1.47 13.77 -0.26
C ILE A 152 0.28 14.66 -0.63
N ASN A 153 0.57 15.73 -1.35
CA ASN A 153 -0.42 16.67 -1.84
C ASN A 153 -1.18 16.13 -3.06
N LYS A 154 -2.33 16.74 -3.37
CA LYS A 154 -3.04 16.48 -4.63
C LYS A 154 -2.12 16.83 -5.81
N ILE A 155 -2.24 16.09 -6.91
CA ILE A 155 -1.46 16.35 -8.13
C ILE A 155 -1.92 17.68 -8.72
N GLU A 156 -0.98 18.55 -9.09
CA GLU A 156 -1.35 19.86 -9.64
C GLU A 156 -2.03 19.74 -11.00
N THR A 157 -2.95 20.68 -11.29
CA THR A 157 -3.71 20.74 -12.55
C THR A 157 -2.82 20.76 -13.79
N SER A 158 -1.63 21.35 -13.71
CA SER A 158 -0.64 21.40 -14.80
C SER A 158 -0.19 20.00 -15.26
N TYR A 159 0.02 19.08 -14.31
CA TYR A 159 0.41 17.70 -14.60
C TYR A 159 -0.74 16.92 -15.23
N TYR A 160 -1.95 17.06 -14.70
CA TYR A 160 -3.14 16.44 -15.29
C TYR A 160 -3.42 16.94 -16.70
N PHE A 161 -3.34 18.26 -16.92
CA PHE A 161 -3.54 18.85 -18.23
C PHE A 161 -2.54 18.30 -19.25
N SER A 162 -1.25 18.24 -18.86
CA SER A 162 -0.19 17.69 -19.71
C SER A 162 -0.41 16.21 -20.02
N TRP A 163 -0.87 15.43 -19.04
CA TRP A 163 -1.19 14.01 -19.21
C TRP A 163 -2.41 13.80 -20.11
N ALA A 164 -3.51 14.51 -19.87
CA ALA A 164 -4.74 14.44 -20.66
C ALA A 164 -4.49 14.84 -22.11
N LYS A 165 -3.72 15.90 -22.36
CA LYS A 165 -3.33 16.31 -23.72
C LYS A 165 -2.60 15.19 -24.47
N LYS A 166 -1.63 14.54 -23.82
CA LYS A 166 -0.91 13.39 -24.39
C LYS A 166 -1.81 12.16 -24.58
N LEU A 167 -2.83 12.00 -23.75
CA LEU A 167 -3.78 10.90 -23.83
C LEU A 167 -4.66 11.05 -25.08
N PHE A 168 -5.37 12.17 -25.21
CA PHE A 168 -6.33 12.43 -26.30
C PHE A 168 -5.68 12.72 -27.65
N SER A 169 -4.44 13.19 -27.69
CA SER A 169 -3.69 13.30 -28.95
C SER A 169 -3.55 11.96 -29.68
N LYS A 170 -3.63 10.82 -28.97
CA LYS A 170 -3.63 9.48 -29.57
C LYS A 170 -4.89 9.17 -30.39
N LYS A 171 -6.00 9.88 -30.14
CA LYS A 171 -7.24 9.80 -30.92
C LYS A 171 -7.36 10.93 -31.95
N ASN A 172 -6.30 11.74 -32.14
CA ASN A 172 -6.34 12.98 -32.92
C ASN A 172 -7.46 13.94 -32.47
N ILE A 173 -7.80 13.92 -31.17
CA ILE A 173 -8.78 14.83 -30.59
C ILE A 173 -8.03 16.06 -30.07
N GLU A 174 -8.34 17.22 -30.65
CA GLU A 174 -7.97 18.51 -30.11
C GLU A 174 -9.11 19.05 -29.24
N PHE A 175 -8.77 19.71 -28.16
CA PHE A 175 -9.74 20.33 -27.26
C PHE A 175 -9.24 21.70 -26.82
N GLU A 176 -10.19 22.58 -26.50
CA GLU A 176 -9.91 23.88 -25.93
C GLU A 176 -9.35 23.68 -24.49
N PRO A 177 -8.24 24.34 -24.11
CA PRO A 177 -7.60 24.10 -22.82
C PRO A 177 -8.52 24.28 -21.60
N GLY A 178 -9.53 25.15 -21.71
CA GLY A 178 -10.54 25.37 -20.68
C GLY A 178 -11.31 24.11 -20.30
N ILE A 179 -11.65 23.25 -21.27
CA ILE A 179 -12.47 22.06 -21.05
C ILE A 179 -11.78 21.07 -20.11
N ILE A 180 -10.52 20.71 -20.38
CA ILE A 180 -9.82 19.74 -19.54
C ILE A 180 -9.50 20.32 -18.16
N LYS A 181 -9.24 21.63 -18.07
CA LYS A 181 -9.10 22.29 -16.77
C LYS A 181 -10.39 22.26 -15.97
N ASP A 182 -11.55 22.43 -16.62
CA ASP A 182 -12.87 22.29 -16.00
C ASP A 182 -13.07 20.88 -15.44
N VAL A 183 -12.77 19.83 -16.21
CA VAL A 183 -12.80 18.44 -15.71
C VAL A 183 -11.93 18.26 -14.46
N ILE A 184 -10.69 18.73 -14.50
CA ILE A 184 -9.76 18.59 -13.38
C ILE A 184 -10.25 19.34 -12.14
N PHE A 185 -10.85 20.52 -12.34
CA PHE A 185 -11.45 21.32 -11.28
C PHE A 185 -12.66 20.64 -10.64
N ARG A 186 -13.60 20.10 -11.44
CA ARG A 186 -14.75 19.31 -10.95
C ARG A 186 -14.32 18.10 -10.14
N CYS A 187 -13.24 17.45 -10.55
CA CYS A 187 -12.65 16.33 -9.83
C CYS A 187 -11.77 16.76 -8.63
N GLU A 188 -11.67 18.05 -8.35
CA GLU A 188 -10.82 18.65 -7.31
C GLU A 188 -9.37 18.15 -7.31
N ASN A 189 -8.77 17.89 -8.47
CA ASN A 189 -7.45 17.27 -8.59
C ASN A 189 -7.31 15.89 -7.88
N HIS A 190 -8.41 15.16 -7.68
CA HIS A 190 -8.38 13.81 -7.10
C HIS A 190 -8.06 12.77 -8.20
N PRO A 191 -6.97 11.98 -8.09
CA PRO A 191 -6.51 11.11 -9.18
C PRO A 191 -7.56 10.13 -9.69
N MET A 192 -8.28 9.48 -8.78
CA MET A 192 -9.32 8.52 -9.14
C MET A 192 -10.47 9.17 -9.90
N TYR A 193 -10.89 10.38 -9.48
CA TYR A 193 -12.00 11.07 -10.13
C TYR A 193 -11.60 11.62 -11.49
N VAL A 194 -10.41 12.22 -11.60
CA VAL A 194 -9.88 12.67 -12.90
C VAL A 194 -9.77 11.51 -13.88
N GLN A 195 -9.21 10.37 -13.45
CA GLN A 195 -9.08 9.19 -14.29
C GLN A 195 -10.45 8.63 -14.70
N GLN A 196 -11.39 8.51 -13.77
CA GLN A 196 -12.75 8.04 -14.06
C GLN A 196 -13.47 8.97 -15.04
N PHE A 197 -13.34 10.28 -14.87
CA PHE A 197 -13.95 11.26 -15.76
C PHE A 197 -13.36 11.16 -17.16
N LEU A 198 -12.04 11.17 -17.29
CA LEU A 198 -11.39 11.05 -18.59
C LEU A 198 -11.68 9.71 -19.27
N TYR A 199 -11.89 8.62 -18.51
CA TYR A 199 -12.32 7.34 -19.06
C TYR A 199 -13.68 7.45 -19.78
N PHE A 200 -14.67 8.12 -19.18
CA PHE A 200 -15.95 8.33 -19.87
C PHE A 200 -15.84 9.34 -21.01
N LEU A 201 -15.06 10.40 -20.82
CA LEU A 201 -14.83 11.41 -21.86
C LEU A 201 -14.13 10.82 -23.09
N TRP A 202 -13.31 9.79 -22.89
CA TRP A 202 -12.60 9.11 -23.97
C TRP A 202 -13.53 8.54 -25.05
N ASP A 203 -14.73 8.10 -24.68
CA ASP A 203 -15.67 7.43 -25.58
C ASP A 203 -16.69 8.39 -26.21
N GLU A 204 -16.72 9.66 -25.80
CA GLU A 204 -17.65 10.63 -26.35
C GLU A 204 -17.12 11.19 -27.70
N PRO A 205 -18.00 11.33 -28.71
CA PRO A 205 -17.60 11.76 -30.06
C PRO A 205 -17.28 13.25 -30.13
N GLU A 206 -17.86 14.04 -29.24
CA GLU A 206 -17.69 15.49 -29.15
C GLU A 206 -17.38 15.89 -27.71
N ILE A 207 -16.36 16.72 -27.55
CA ILE A 207 -15.95 17.25 -26.25
C ILE A 207 -16.50 18.67 -26.13
N SER A 208 -17.61 18.81 -25.41
CA SER A 208 -18.26 20.09 -25.11
C SER A 208 -18.63 20.20 -23.62
N PRO A 209 -18.95 21.40 -23.12
CA PRO A 209 -19.46 21.58 -21.75
C PRO A 209 -20.68 20.71 -21.42
N GLU A 210 -21.58 20.51 -22.39
CA GLU A 210 -22.76 19.65 -22.25
C GLU A 210 -22.36 18.18 -22.06
N THR A 211 -21.36 17.71 -22.82
CA THR A 211 -20.79 16.37 -22.66
C THR A 211 -20.20 16.19 -21.25
N LEU A 212 -19.49 17.19 -20.72
CA LEU A 212 -18.94 17.12 -19.37
C LEU A 212 -20.06 16.99 -18.32
N ASN A 213 -21.12 17.80 -18.41
CA ASN A 213 -22.26 17.73 -17.49
C ASN A 213 -22.95 16.36 -17.52
N LYS A 214 -23.10 15.77 -18.71
CA LYS A 214 -23.67 14.42 -18.89
C LYS A 214 -22.79 13.35 -18.24
N ILE A 215 -21.46 13.42 -18.42
CA ILE A 215 -20.51 12.49 -17.80
C ILE A 215 -20.55 12.62 -16.28
N GLU A 216 -20.52 13.84 -15.76
CA GLU A 216 -20.58 14.10 -14.33
C GLU A 216 -21.84 13.49 -13.71
N PHE A 217 -23.01 13.75 -14.32
CA PHE A 217 -24.27 13.16 -13.87
C PHE A 217 -24.24 11.63 -13.89
N LYS A 218 -23.67 11.02 -14.94
CA LYS A 218 -23.50 9.56 -15.06
C LYS A 218 -22.57 9.00 -13.98
N ILE A 219 -21.50 9.70 -13.63
CA ILE A 219 -20.57 9.30 -12.56
C ILE A 219 -21.31 9.34 -11.22
N LEU A 220 -22.03 10.43 -10.92
CA LEU A 220 -22.78 10.59 -9.69
C LEU A 220 -23.86 9.51 -9.53
N GLN A 221 -24.61 9.19 -10.59
CA GLN A 221 -25.63 8.13 -10.56
C GLN A 221 -25.08 6.70 -10.35
N ARG A 222 -23.78 6.46 -10.58
CA ARG A 222 -23.18 5.14 -10.32
C ARG A 222 -22.67 4.99 -8.89
N HIS A 223 -22.49 6.09 -8.17
CA HIS A 223 -21.98 6.12 -6.81
C HIS A 223 -23.09 6.25 -5.75
N TYR A 224 -24.35 6.33 -6.18
CA TYR A 224 -25.58 6.28 -5.36
C TYR A 224 -26.51 5.19 -5.87
#